data_AF-A0A8T5JV82-F1
#
_entry.id   AF-A0A8T5JV82-F1
#
_cell.length_a   1.000
_cell.length_b   1.000
_cell.length_c   1.000
_cell.angle_alpha   90.00
_cell.angle_beta   90.00
_cell.angle_gamma   90.00
#
_symmetry.space_group_name_H-M   'P 1'
#
loop_
_entity.id
_entity.type
_entity.pdbx_description
1 polymer ?
#
loop_
_entity_poly.entity_id
_entity_poly.type
_entity_poly.pdbx_seq_one_letter_code
_entity_poly.pdbx_strand_id
1 'polypeptide(L)' 'VGSNFCDIGFDMDEDNNRLIALSASDNLMKGAAGSAIQNMNVMCGFDEMSGLRYTPLTPV' A
#
# COMPACT_ATOMS: atom_id res chain seq x y z
N VAL A 1 2.51 1.00 10.58
CA VAL A 1 1.18 0.34 10.62
C VAL A 1 0.10 1.42 10.57
N GLY A 2 -1.03 1.12 9.95
CA GLY A 2 -2.16 2.00 9.77
C GLY A 2 -2.28 2.53 8.34
N SER A 3 -1.22 2.89 7.62
CA SER A 3 -1.35 3.65 6.36
C SER A 3 -2.01 2.92 5.19
N ASN A 4 -2.53 3.67 4.22
CA ASN A 4 -3.01 3.15 2.93
C ASN A 4 -1.89 3.09 1.87
N PHE A 5 -0.63 3.01 2.29
CA PHE A 5 0.52 2.87 1.38
C PHE A 5 0.92 1.40 1.23
N CYS A 6 1.53 1.08 0.09
CA CYS A 6 2.21 -0.19 -0.17
C CYS A 6 3.62 0.17 -0.63
N ASP A 7 4.60 -0.08 0.23
CA ASP A 7 6.00 0.18 -0.08
C ASP A 7 6.54 -1.02 -0.85
N ILE A 8 7.16 -0.77 -2.02
CA ILE A 8 7.63 -1.81 -2.93
C ILE A 8 9.15 -1.68 -3.08
N GLY A 9 9.83 -2.82 -3.00
CA GLY A 9 11.25 -2.95 -3.29
C GLY A 9 11.52 -4.21 -4.10
N PHE A 10 12.71 -4.30 -4.67
CA PHE A 10 13.15 -5.51 -5.34
C PHE A 10 14.66 -5.66 -5.22
N ASP A 11 15.14 -6.88 -5.44
CA ASP A 11 16.55 -7.21 -5.57
C ASP A 11 16.73 -8.21 -6.72
N MET A 12 17.86 -8.16 -7.40
CA MET A 12 18.19 -9.08 -8.49
C MET A 12 19.27 -10.05 -8.02
N ASP A 13 18.92 -11.33 -7.98
CA ASP A 13 19.86 -12.42 -7.79
C ASP A 13 20.38 -12.85 -9.16
N GLU A 14 21.49 -12.23 -9.59
CA GLU A 14 22.09 -12.44 -10.90
C GLU A 14 22.61 -13.87 -11.09
N ASP A 15 23.15 -14.49 -10.03
CA ASP A 15 23.71 -15.84 -10.05
C ASP A 15 22.64 -16.89 -10.39
N ASN A 16 21.41 -16.68 -9.92
CA ASN A 16 20.28 -17.57 -10.15
C ASN A 16 19.29 -17.06 -11.19
N ASN A 17 19.59 -15.92 -11.84
CA ASN A 17 18.70 -15.22 -12.78
C ASN A 17 17.28 -15.04 -12.20
N ARG A 18 17.18 -14.55 -10.96
CA ARG A 18 15.93 -14.45 -10.20
C ARG A 18 15.69 -13.03 -9.69
N LEU A 19 14.50 -12.49 -9.97
CA LEU A 19 14.02 -11.26 -9.35
C LEU A 19 13.31 -11.57 -8.02
N ILE A 20 13.75 -10.92 -6.95
CA ILE A 20 13.11 -10.97 -5.63
C ILE A 20 12.32 -9.67 -5.47
N ALA A 21 10.99 -9.74 -5.48
CA ALA A 21 10.12 -8.60 -5.21
C ALA A 21 9.62 -8.65 -3.76
N LEU A 22 9.60 -7.50 -3.09
CA LEU A 22 9.15 -7.31 -1.72
C LEU A 22 8.08 -6.23 -1.69
N SER A 23 7.06 -6.43 -0.85
CA SER A 23 6.05 -5.42 -0.58
C SER A 23 5.71 -5.38 0.90
N ALA A 24 5.62 -4.18 1.46
CA ALA A 24 5.13 -3.95 2.81
C ALA A 24 3.84 -3.13 2.76
N SER A 25 2.77 -3.68 3.32
CA SER A 25 1.46 -3.02 3.39
C SER A 25 0.77 -3.35 4.70
N ASP A 26 -0.08 -2.46 5.18
CA ASP A 26 -1.02 -2.78 6.25
C ASP A 26 -2.17 -3.64 5.69
N ASN A 27 -2.41 -4.80 6.29
CA ASN A 27 -3.39 -5.78 5.82
C ASN A 27 -4.85 -5.34 6.04
N LEU A 28 -5.13 -4.52 7.06
CA LEU A 28 -6.48 -4.01 7.32
C LEU A 28 -6.74 -2.69 6.59
N MET A 29 -5.69 -1.92 6.29
CA MET A 29 -5.81 -0.65 5.59
C MET A 29 -5.62 -0.87 4.09
N LYS A 30 -4.40 -0.77 3.56
CA LYS A 30 -4.18 -1.00 2.12
C LYS A 30 -4.66 -2.40 1.66
N GLY A 31 -4.56 -3.41 2.53
CA GLY A 31 -5.03 -4.77 2.23
C GLY A 31 -6.55 -4.98 2.31
N ALA A 32 -7.32 -4.06 2.91
CA ALA A 32 -8.78 -4.19 3.04
C ALA A 32 -9.52 -2.85 3.00
N ALA A 33 -9.80 -2.24 4.16
CA ALA A 33 -10.73 -1.11 4.29
C ALA A 33 -10.24 0.14 3.54
N GLY A 34 -8.94 0.41 3.55
CA GLY A 34 -8.34 1.53 2.83
C GLY A 34 -8.52 1.38 1.31
N SER A 35 -8.33 0.18 0.76
CA SER A 35 -8.61 -0.10 -0.65
C SER A 35 -10.11 0.01 -0.99
N ALA A 36 -11.00 -0.40 -0.08
CA ALA A 36 -12.44 -0.24 -0.29
C ALA A 36 -12.85 1.25 -0.38
N ILE A 37 -12.33 2.10 0.50
CA ILE A 37 -12.56 3.55 0.44
C ILE A 37 -11.91 4.18 -0.78
N GLN A 38 -10.70 3.74 -1.16
CA GLN A 38 -10.02 4.24 -2.36
C GLN A 38 -10.85 3.97 -3.62
N ASN A 39 -11.41 2.76 -3.74
CA ASN A 39 -12.31 2.41 -4.84
C ASN A 39 -13.61 3.21 -4.81
N MET A 40 -14.22 3.38 -3.62
CA MET A 40 -15.41 4.21 -3.45
C MET A 40 -15.16 5.66 -3.87
N ASN A 41 -14.02 6.24 -3.50
CA ASN A 41 -13.64 7.60 -3.89
C ASN A 41 -13.65 7.74 -5.41
N VAL A 42 -13.02 6.81 -6.13
CA VAL A 42 -13.01 6.79 -7.60
C VAL A 42 -14.42 6.62 -8.16
N MET A 43 -15.22 5.67 -7.65
CA MET A 43 -16.58 5.41 -8.12
C MET A 43 -17.52 6.62 -7.95
N CYS A 44 -17.35 7.38 -6.87
CA CYS A 44 -18.19 8.53 -6.56
C CYS A 44 -17.64 9.86 -7.12
N GLY A 45 -16.50 9.84 -7.82
CA GLY A 45 -15.88 11.05 -8.39
C GLY A 45 -15.19 11.95 -7.36
N PHE A 46 -14.84 11.41 -6.19
CA PHE A 46 -14.01 12.10 -5.20
C PHE A 46 -12.50 11.98 -5.54
N ASP A 47 -11.66 12.79 -4.90
CA ASP A 47 -10.20 12.57 -4.95
C ASP A 47 -9.89 11.18 -4.36
N GLU A 48 -9.18 10.34 -5.11
CA GLU A 48 -8.89 8.94 -4.77
C GLU A 48 -8.29 8.79 -3.36
N MET A 49 -7.48 9.76 -2.95
CA MET A 49 -6.76 9.73 -1.68
C MET A 49 -7.50 10.44 -0.54
N SER A 50 -8.73 10.90 -0.76
CA SER A 50 -9.58 11.51 0.28
C SER A 50 -9.72 10.57 1.47
N GLY A 51 -9.33 11.03 2.66
CA GLY A 51 -9.37 10.24 3.89
C GLY A 51 -8.26 9.20 4.06
N LEU A 52 -7.31 9.10 3.11
CA LEU A 52 -6.31 8.02 3.07
C LEU A 52 -4.85 8.49 3.18
N ARG A 53 -4.60 9.81 3.33
CA ARG A 53 -3.26 10.43 3.35
C ARG A 53 -2.59 10.47 4.73
N TYR A 54 -3.06 9.68 5.69
CA TYR A 54 -2.55 9.75 7.05
C TYR A 54 -1.18 9.06 7.17
N THR A 55 -0.29 9.68 7.94
CA THR A 55 1.06 9.17 8.19
C THR A 55 0.98 7.86 8.98
N PRO A 56 1.77 6.82 8.63
CA PRO A 56 1.85 5.60 9.42
C PRO A 56 2.26 5.90 10.87
N LEU A 57 1.76 5.13 11.83
CA LEU A 57 2.25 5.19 13.22
C LEU A 57 3.62 4.52 13.30
N THR A 58 4.63 5.25 13.79
CA THR A 58 6.03 4.79 13.96
C THR A 58 6.76 5.52 15.12
N PRO A 59 7.54 4.84 15.98
CA PRO A 59 7.57 3.39 16.17
C PRO A 59 6.21 2.89 16.71
N VAL A 60 5.96 1.60 16.56
CA VAL A 60 4.83 0.92 17.22
C VAL A 60 5.32 0.19 18.45
#